data_AF-A0A4U8YTN4-F1
#
_entry.id   AF-A0A4U8YTN4-F1
#
_cell.length_a   1.000
_cell.length_b   1.000
_cell.length_c   1.000
_cell.angle_alpha   90.00
_cell.angle_beta   90.00
_cell.angle_gamma   90.00
#
_symmetry.space_group_name_H-M   'P 1'
#
loop_
_entity.id
_entity.type
_entity.pdbx_description
1 polymer ?
#
loop_
_entity_poly.entity_id
_entity_poly.type
_entity_poly.pdbx_seq_one_letter_code
_entity_poly.pdbx_strand_id
1 'polypeptide(L)'
;MSRSFGVVIPQFVDQIGSSLSQTRPEIVQDLKEVLTNLRPEFEKQADEMTDIAAQIFAKRLSEADLNAAVAFFNSTAGKNYVAAQPAILTDIVTAMQGWQGKISTDMMTRVREEMKKKGHDI
;
A
#
# COMPACT_ATOMS: atom_id res chain seq x y z
N MET A 1 3.77 -9.87 4.91
CA MET A 1 3.53 -10.69 3.71
C MET A 1 2.32 -11.59 3.89
N SER A 2 2.31 -12.56 4.81
CA SER A 2 1.10 -13.37 5.08
C SER A 2 -0.14 -12.52 5.44
N ARG A 3 0.06 -11.45 6.24
CA ARG A 3 -1.00 -10.46 6.55
C ARG A 3 -1.47 -9.66 5.33
N SER A 4 -0.65 -9.53 4.29
CA SER A 4 -0.99 -8.75 3.08
C SER A 4 -1.84 -9.57 2.11
N PHE A 5 -1.55 -10.87 1.96
CA PHE A 5 -2.36 -11.79 1.14
C PHE A 5 -3.65 -12.21 1.84
N GLY A 6 -3.58 -12.47 3.16
CA GLY A 6 -4.77 -12.81 3.96
C GLY A 6 -5.80 -11.69 4.09
N VAL A 7 -5.48 -10.45 3.70
CA VAL A 7 -6.45 -9.32 3.66
C VAL A 7 -7.24 -9.29 2.35
N VAL A 8 -6.72 -9.91 1.28
CA VAL A 8 -7.36 -9.92 -0.05
C VAL A 8 -8.67 -10.70 -0.03
N ILE A 9 -8.70 -11.86 0.64
CA ILE A 9 -9.90 -12.70 0.70
C ILE A 9 -11.05 -12.01 1.44
N PRO A 10 -10.87 -11.45 2.66
CA PRO A 10 -11.90 -10.64 3.31
C PRO A 10 -12.40 -9.48 2.45
N GLN A 11 -11.51 -8.78 1.73
CA GLN A 11 -11.91 -7.68 0.84
C GLN A 11 -12.83 -8.15 -0.29
N PHE A 12 -12.52 -9.29 -0.91
CA PHE A 12 -13.40 -9.86 -1.93
C PHE A 12 -14.74 -10.32 -1.34
N VAL A 13 -14.75 -10.93 -0.16
CA VAL A 13 -15.98 -11.31 0.55
C VAL A 13 -16.85 -10.08 0.82
N ASP A 14 -16.27 -9.00 1.32
CA ASP A 14 -16.99 -7.75 1.59
C ASP A 14 -17.51 -7.09 0.31
N GLN A 15 -16.73 -7.13 -0.77
CA GLN A 15 -17.13 -6.59 -2.07
C GLN A 15 -18.29 -7.37 -2.69
N ILE A 16 -18.23 -8.71 -2.66
CA ILE A 16 -19.31 -9.59 -3.16
C ILE A 16 -20.57 -9.40 -2.32
N GLY A 17 -20.42 -9.41 -0.98
CA GLY A 17 -21.51 -9.15 -0.04
C GLY A 17 -22.20 -7.82 -0.31
N SER A 18 -21.43 -6.75 -0.46
CA SER A 18 -21.95 -5.40 -0.74
C SER A 18 -22.64 -5.31 -2.10
N SER A 19 -22.07 -5.90 -3.15
CA SER A 19 -22.63 -5.83 -4.50
C SER A 19 -23.96 -6.59 -4.64
N LEU A 20 -24.02 -7.80 -4.08
CA LEU A 20 -25.22 -8.64 -4.19
C LEU A 20 -26.31 -8.20 -3.22
N SER A 21 -25.98 -7.71 -2.02
CA SER A 21 -26.98 -7.17 -1.09
C SER A 21 -27.67 -5.90 -1.61
N GLN A 22 -26.96 -5.08 -2.40
CA GLN A 22 -27.53 -3.90 -3.04
C GLN A 22 -28.54 -4.24 -4.14
N THR A 23 -28.32 -5.33 -4.87
CA THR A 23 -29.15 -5.73 -6.02
C THR A 23 -30.22 -6.76 -5.65
N ARG A 24 -29.98 -7.55 -4.61
CA ARG A 24 -30.82 -8.65 -4.13
C ARG A 24 -30.82 -8.71 -2.60
N PRO A 25 -31.57 -7.82 -1.92
CA PRO A 25 -31.64 -7.80 -0.46
C PRO A 25 -32.26 -9.09 0.12
N GLU A 26 -33.06 -9.81 -0.66
CA GLU A 26 -33.74 -11.04 -0.24
C GLU A 26 -32.80 -12.23 -0.02
N ILE A 27 -31.61 -12.24 -0.63
CA ILE A 27 -30.64 -13.35 -0.53
C ILE A 27 -29.52 -13.08 0.49
N VAL A 28 -29.54 -11.94 1.20
CA VAL A 28 -28.41 -11.48 2.02
C VAL A 28 -28.03 -12.49 3.12
N GLN A 29 -29.02 -13.15 3.72
CA GLN A 29 -28.78 -14.14 4.77
C GLN A 29 -28.06 -15.38 4.20
N ASP A 30 -28.59 -15.96 3.13
CA ASP A 30 -27.99 -17.13 2.46
C ASP A 30 -26.61 -16.79 1.89
N LEU A 31 -26.46 -15.60 1.32
CA LEU A 31 -25.19 -15.10 0.80
C LEU A 31 -24.13 -15.04 1.91
N LYS A 32 -24.47 -14.53 3.09
CA LYS A 32 -23.55 -14.46 4.22
C LYS A 32 -23.12 -15.85 4.69
N GLU A 33 -24.05 -16.81 4.72
CA GLU A 33 -23.76 -18.19 5.07
C GLU A 33 -22.81 -18.84 4.05
N VAL A 34 -23.11 -18.71 2.75
CA VAL A 34 -22.25 -19.22 1.67
C VAL A 34 -20.85 -18.61 1.72
N LEU A 35 -20.74 -17.29 1.85
CA LEU A 35 -19.44 -16.61 1.95
C LEU A 35 -18.64 -17.05 3.18
N THR A 36 -19.31 -17.30 4.31
CA THR A 36 -18.66 -17.82 5.51
C THR A 36 -18.14 -19.24 5.30
N ASN A 37 -18.93 -20.09 4.64
CA ASN A 37 -18.57 -21.48 4.38
C ASN A 37 -17.46 -21.64 3.33
N LEU A 38 -17.41 -20.74 2.34
CA LEU A 38 -16.37 -20.74 1.30
C LEU A 38 -15.06 -20.11 1.77
N ARG A 39 -15.08 -19.26 2.80
CA ARG A 39 -13.90 -18.53 3.27
C ARG A 39 -12.66 -19.43 3.50
N PRO A 40 -12.75 -20.59 4.18
CA PRO A 40 -11.58 -21.46 4.41
C PRO A 40 -10.93 -21.98 3.12
N GLU A 41 -11.72 -22.24 2.08
CA GLU A 41 -11.21 -22.68 0.77
C GLU A 41 -10.35 -21.59 0.13
N PHE A 42 -10.81 -20.34 0.16
CA PHE A 42 -10.10 -19.21 -0.40
C PHE A 42 -8.92 -18.76 0.49
N GLU A 43 -8.99 -18.94 1.80
CA GLU A 43 -7.85 -18.76 2.70
C GLU A 43 -6.69 -19.69 2.31
N LYS A 44 -6.97 -20.93 1.90
CA LYS A 44 -5.94 -21.84 1.38
C LYS A 44 -5.28 -21.33 0.08
N GLN A 45 -6.02 -20.64 -0.79
CA GLN A 45 -5.44 -20.00 -1.99
C GLN A 45 -4.49 -18.84 -1.62
N ALA A 46 -4.73 -18.16 -0.50
CA ALA A 46 -3.80 -17.14 -0.01
C ALA A 46 -2.45 -17.75 0.45
N ASP A 47 -2.45 -18.99 0.95
CA ASP A 47 -1.22 -19.71 1.26
C ASP A 47 -0.42 -20.05 0.00
N GLU A 48 -1.08 -20.44 -1.10
CA GLU A 48 -0.40 -20.64 -2.40
C GLU A 48 0.33 -19.37 -2.86
N MET A 49 -0.26 -18.20 -2.64
CA MET A 49 0.39 -16.92 -2.96
C MET A 49 1.64 -16.68 -2.09
N THR A 50 1.67 -17.19 -0.85
CA THR A 50 2.86 -17.11 0.00
C THR A 50 4.01 -17.93 -0.59
N ASP A 51 3.74 -19.12 -1.10
CA ASP A 51 4.75 -19.95 -1.78
C ASP A 51 5.25 -19.30 -3.08
N ILE A 52 4.34 -18.74 -3.88
CA ILE A 52 4.70 -17.99 -5.10
C ILE A 52 5.61 -16.82 -4.73
N ALA A 53 5.27 -16.05 -3.69
CA ALA A 53 6.09 -14.93 -3.23
C ALA A 53 7.47 -15.42 -2.79
N ALA A 54 7.56 -16.49 -2.00
CA ALA A 54 8.82 -17.07 -1.57
C ALA A 54 9.72 -17.44 -2.77
N GLN A 55 9.16 -18.06 -3.80
CA GLN A 55 9.89 -18.37 -5.04
C GLN A 55 10.37 -17.12 -5.78
N ILE A 56 9.58 -16.03 -5.80
CA ILE A 56 9.99 -14.76 -6.41
C ILE A 56 11.20 -14.16 -5.67
N PHE A 57 11.19 -14.17 -4.33
CA PHE A 57 12.33 -13.70 -3.54
C PHE A 57 13.58 -14.57 -3.77
N ALA A 58 13.43 -15.89 -3.74
CA ALA A 58 14.54 -16.84 -3.94
C ALA A 58 15.18 -16.73 -5.34
N LYS A 59 14.43 -16.29 -6.36
CA LYS A 59 14.97 -16.01 -7.70
C LYS A 59 15.82 -14.74 -7.78
N ARG A 60 15.76 -13.87 -6.76
CA ARG A 60 16.38 -12.53 -6.80
C ARG A 60 17.43 -12.31 -5.72
N LEU A 61 17.33 -13.01 -4.60
CA LEU A 61 18.19 -12.83 -3.43
C LEU A 61 18.92 -14.12 -3.10
N SER A 62 20.14 -13.99 -2.60
CA SER A 62 20.88 -15.13 -2.05
C SER A 62 20.26 -15.59 -0.73
N GLU A 63 20.53 -16.83 -0.32
CA GLU A 63 20.11 -17.34 0.99
C GLU A 63 20.64 -16.46 2.14
N ALA A 64 21.88 -15.96 2.02
CA ALA A 64 22.48 -15.08 3.01
C ALA A 64 21.71 -13.76 3.14
N ASP A 65 21.32 -13.14 2.01
CA ASP A 65 20.55 -11.89 2.01
C ASP A 65 19.13 -12.09 2.55
N LEU A 66 18.50 -13.23 2.22
CA LEU A 66 17.18 -13.60 2.75
C LEU A 66 17.23 -13.76 4.28
N ASN A 67 18.24 -14.47 4.80
CA ASN A 67 18.42 -14.65 6.23
C ASN A 67 18.68 -13.31 6.95
N ALA A 68 19.49 -12.42 6.35
CA ALA A 68 19.73 -11.09 6.89
C ALA A 68 18.43 -10.25 6.92
N ALA A 69 17.63 -10.29 5.85
CA ALA A 69 16.34 -9.61 5.79
C ALA A 69 15.37 -10.13 6.86
N VAL A 70 15.28 -11.46 7.03
CA VAL A 70 14.46 -12.09 8.09
C VAL A 70 14.91 -11.64 9.48
N ALA A 71 16.22 -11.63 9.75
CA ALA A 71 16.77 -11.16 11.02
C ALA A 71 16.39 -9.70 11.30
N PHE A 72 16.50 -8.82 10.29
CA PHE A 72 16.10 -7.43 10.41
C PHE A 72 14.61 -7.29 10.71
N PHE A 73 13.73 -7.87 9.89
CA PHE A 73 12.28 -7.71 10.06
C PHE A 73 11.73 -8.37 11.34
N ASN A 74 12.43 -9.35 11.91
CA ASN A 74 12.09 -9.92 13.21
C ASN A 74 12.55 -9.09 14.41
N SER A 75 13.55 -8.22 14.24
CA SER A 75 14.05 -7.33 15.28
C SER A 75 13.01 -6.28 15.70
N THR A 76 13.15 -5.73 16.91
CA THR A 76 12.31 -4.60 17.38
C THR A 76 12.38 -3.41 16.43
N ALA A 77 13.58 -3.10 15.92
CA ALA A 77 13.78 -2.01 14.97
C ALA A 77 13.03 -2.26 13.65
N GLY A 78 13.13 -3.48 13.09
CA GLY A 78 12.44 -3.83 11.84
C GLY A 78 10.91 -3.80 11.98
N LYS A 79 10.38 -4.30 13.10
CA LYS A 79 8.94 -4.21 13.40
C LYS A 79 8.47 -2.76 13.52
N ASN A 80 9.20 -1.92 14.24
CA ASN A 80 8.88 -0.50 14.37
C ASN A 80 8.98 0.23 13.03
N TYR A 81 9.97 -0.10 12.21
CA TYR A 81 10.13 0.45 10.88
C TYR A 81 8.92 0.14 9.99
N VAL A 82 8.52 -1.13 9.90
CA VAL A 82 7.35 -1.55 9.10
C VAL A 82 6.07 -0.89 9.62
N ALA A 83 5.88 -0.79 10.94
CA ALA A 83 4.71 -0.14 11.52
C ALA A 83 4.66 1.38 11.23
N ALA A 84 5.81 2.04 11.15
CA ALA A 84 5.90 3.48 10.89
C ALA A 84 5.78 3.86 9.40
N GLN A 85 5.99 2.93 8.47
CA GLN A 85 6.00 3.20 7.03
C GLN A 85 4.79 4.01 6.51
N PRO A 86 3.52 3.67 6.84
CA PRO A 86 2.37 4.44 6.34
C PRO A 86 2.37 5.90 6.78
N ALA A 87 2.74 6.17 8.05
CA ALA A 87 2.85 7.52 8.58
C ALA A 87 3.99 8.28 7.91
N ILE A 88 5.17 7.66 7.81
CA ILE A 88 6.34 8.25 7.12
C ILE A 88 6.00 8.63 5.68
N LEU A 89 5.32 7.76 4.92
CA LEU A 89 4.93 8.08 3.55
C LEU A 89 3.94 9.26 3.48
N THR A 90 2.99 9.33 4.42
CA THR A 90 2.05 10.45 4.53
C THR A 90 2.78 11.76 4.84
N ASP A 91 3.74 11.73 5.76
CA ASP A 91 4.54 12.89 6.14
C ASP A 91 5.41 13.38 4.98
N ILE A 92 6.00 12.45 4.21
CA ILE A 92 6.78 12.78 3.00
C ILE A 92 5.90 13.48 1.96
N VAL A 93 4.70 12.98 1.69
CA VAL A 93 3.77 13.61 0.74
C VAL A 93 3.40 15.02 1.19
N THR A 94 3.11 15.20 2.48
CA THR A 94 2.77 16.51 3.06
C THR A 94 3.94 17.49 2.94
N ALA A 95 5.16 17.04 3.27
CA ALA A 95 6.36 17.85 3.14
C ALA A 95 6.63 18.25 1.68
N MET A 96 6.37 17.33 0.73
CA MET A 96 6.53 17.58 -0.70
C MET A 96 5.61 18.69 -1.21
N GLN A 97 4.34 18.72 -0.77
CA GLN A 97 3.39 19.77 -1.12
C GLN A 97 3.87 21.15 -0.63
N GLY A 98 4.34 21.24 0.62
CA GLY A 98 4.89 22.47 1.17
C GLY A 98 6.13 22.95 0.41
N TRP A 99 7.03 22.01 0.09
CA TRP A 99 8.23 22.29 -0.70
C TRP A 99 7.92 22.79 -2.11
N GLN A 100 6.94 22.20 -2.81
CA GLN A 100 6.48 22.65 -4.12
C GLN A 100 5.95 24.08 -4.10
N GLY A 101 5.15 24.44 -3.09
CA GLY A 101 4.63 25.80 -2.93
C GLY A 101 5.75 26.83 -2.73
N LYS A 102 6.75 26.49 -1.92
CA LYS A 102 7.94 27.33 -1.71
C LYS A 102 8.71 27.52 -3.01
N ILE A 103 9.05 26.43 -3.71
CA ILE A 103 9.78 26.50 -4.98
C ILE A 103 9.04 27.33 -6.02
N SER A 104 7.72 27.18 -6.14
CA SER A 104 6.92 27.96 -7.09
C SER A 104 7.05 29.46 -6.80
N THR A 105 6.97 29.85 -5.53
CA THR A 105 7.11 31.25 -5.10
C THR A 105 8.50 31.80 -5.37
N ASP A 106 9.54 31.05 -4.99
CA ASP A 106 10.94 31.44 -5.19
C ASP A 106 11.26 31.56 -6.69
N MET A 107 10.80 30.61 -7.49
CA MET A 107 10.98 30.61 -8.95
C MET A 107 10.27 31.79 -9.59
N MET A 108 9.01 32.07 -9.24
CA MET A 108 8.29 33.24 -9.77
C MET A 108 8.97 34.54 -9.39
N THR A 109 9.45 34.67 -8.14
CA THR A 109 10.20 35.84 -7.70
C THR A 109 11.43 36.04 -8.57
N ARG A 110 12.20 34.97 -8.78
CA ARG A 110 13.40 35.04 -9.62
C ARG A 110 13.09 35.36 -11.08
N VAL A 111 12.04 34.79 -11.64
CA VAL A 111 11.59 35.09 -13.01
C VAL A 111 11.26 36.57 -13.16
N ARG A 112 10.53 37.16 -12.21
CA ARG A 112 10.21 38.60 -12.23
C ARG A 112 11.47 39.47 -12.18
N GLU A 113 12.42 39.15 -11.30
CA GLU A 113 13.69 39.86 -11.22
C GLU A 113 14.46 39.83 -12.55
N GLU A 114 14.53 38.67 -13.20
CA GLU A 114 15.23 38.52 -14.48
C GLU A 114 14.50 39.19 -15.64
N MET A 115 13.16 39.18 -15.65
CA MET A 115 12.35 39.86 -16.66
C MET A 115 12.42 41.39 -16.52
N LYS A 116 12.45 41.89 -15.29
CA LYS A 116 12.67 43.32 -15.02
C LYS A 116 14.00 43.81 -15.58
N LYS A 117 15.08 43.03 -15.44
CA LYS A 117 16.38 43.33 -16.06
C LYS A 117 16.32 43.40 -17.59
N LYS A 118 15.35 42.73 -18.20
CA LYS A 118 15.09 42.75 -19.65
C LYS A 118 14.12 43.86 -20.08
N GLY A 119 13.65 44.70 -19.15
CA GLY A 119 12.72 45.79 -19.43
C GLY A 119 11.24 45.40 -19.43
N HIS A 120 10.90 44.22 -18.91
CA HIS A 120 9.51 43.77 -18.74
C HIS A 120 9.12 43.77 -17.26
N ASP A 121 8.09 44.53 -16.89
CA ASP A 121 7.59 44.59 -15.50
C ASP A 121 6.40 43.62 -15.35
N ILE A 122 6.64 42.47 -14.72
CA ILE A 122 5.69 41.36 -14.48
C ILE A 122 5.94 40.72 -13.11
#